data_AF-A0A161ILF5-F1
#
_entry.id   AF-A0A161ILF5-F1
#
_cell.length_a   1.000
_cell.length_b   1.000
_cell.length_c   1.000
_cell.angle_alpha   90.00
_cell.angle_beta   90.00
_cell.angle_gamma   90.00
#
_symmetry.space_group_name_H-M   'P 1'
#
loop_
_entity.id
_entity.type
_entity.pdbx_description
1 polymer ?
#
loop_
_entity_poly.entity_id
_entity_poly.type
_entity_poly.pdbx_seq_one_letter_code
_entity_poly.pdbx_strand_id
1 'polypeptide(L)' 'TGGVKKPHRYRPGTVALREIRRYQKSTELLIRKLPFQRLVREIAQDFKTDLRFQSSAVMALQEA' A
#
# COMPACT_ATOMS: atom_id res chain seq x y z
N THR A 1 19.65 -1.73 41.70
CA THR A 1 19.63 -0.87 40.50
C THR A 1 19.68 -1.74 39.25
N GLY A 2 18.52 -2.25 38.81
CA GLY A 2 18.45 -3.13 37.63
C GLY A 2 18.60 -2.31 36.35
N GLY A 3 19.76 -2.40 35.69
CA GLY A 3 20.06 -1.63 34.48
C GLY A 3 19.07 -1.90 33.35
N VAL A 4 18.70 -0.84 32.62
CA VAL A 4 17.79 -0.92 31.46
C VAL A 4 18.43 -1.79 30.38
N LYS A 5 17.74 -2.88 29.99
CA LYS A 5 18.20 -3.79 28.93
C LYS A 5 18.21 -3.04 27.60
N LYS A 6 19.34 -3.10 26.87
CA LYS A 6 19.44 -2.47 25.54
C LYS A 6 18.39 -3.08 24.59
N PRO A 7 17.69 -2.26 23.77
CA PRO A 7 16.77 -2.77 22.76
C PRO A 7 17.48 -3.70 21.77
N HIS A 8 16.86 -4.83 21.45
CA HIS A 8 17.38 -5.75 20.44
C HIS A 8 17.29 -5.12 19.05
N ARG A 9 18.41 -5.11 18.31
CA ARG A 9 18.48 -4.65 16.92
C ARG A 9 18.73 -5.83 15.98
N TYR A 10 17.84 -6.03 15.02
CA TYR A 10 18.01 -7.04 13.97
C TYR A 10 19.18 -6.70 13.05
N ARG A 11 19.84 -7.74 12.50
CA ARG A 11 20.89 -7.56 11.49
C ARG A 11 20.27 -6.99 10.19
N PRO A 12 21.03 -6.20 9.41
CA PRO A 12 20.60 -5.78 8.08
C PRO A 12 20.10 -6.98 7.26
N GLY A 13 19.01 -6.80 6.52
CA GLY A 13 18.37 -7.85 5.73
C GLY A 13 17.39 -8.75 6.48
N THR A 14 17.49 -8.89 7.81
CA THR A 14 16.55 -9.76 8.57
C THR A 14 15.11 -9.25 8.51
N VAL A 15 14.91 -7.93 8.67
CA VAL A 15 13.58 -7.32 8.62
C VAL A 15 13.04 -7.32 7.19
N ALA A 16 13.90 -7.01 6.20
CA ALA A 16 13.52 -7.01 4.79
C ALA A 16 13.05 -8.40 4.31
N LEU A 17 13.77 -9.48 4.62
CA LEU A 17 13.35 -10.85 4.27
C LEU A 17 12.04 -11.23 4.94
N ARG A 18 11.79 -10.76 6.17
CA ARG A 18 10.52 -10.99 6.86
C ARG A 18 9.36 -10.24 6.19
N GLU A 19 9.59 -9.00 5.76
CA GLU A 19 8.60 -8.20 5.03
C GLU A 19 8.28 -8.79 3.66
N ILE A 20 9.29 -9.24 2.90
CA ILE A 20 9.11 -9.93 1.62
C ILE A 20 8.22 -11.16 1.82
N ARG A 21 8.54 -12.03 2.78
CA ARG A 21 7.72 -13.23 3.08
C ARG A 21 6.30 -12.88 3.51
N ARG A 22 6.13 -11.79 4.28
CA ARG A 22 4.80 -11.31 4.67
C ARG A 22 3.99 -10.89 3.46
N TYR A 23 4.53 -10.00 2.63
CA TYR A 23 3.81 -9.44 1.48
C TYR A 23 3.58 -10.45 0.36
N GLN A 24 4.48 -11.42 0.17
CA GLN A 24 4.26 -12.54 -0.75
C GLN A 24 3.16 -13.51 -0.28
N LYS A 25 2.89 -13.59 1.03
CA LYS A 25 1.86 -14.47 1.59
C LYS A 25 0.46 -13.82 1.60
N SER A 26 0.40 -12.50 1.72
CA SER A 26 -0.85 -11.74 1.74
C SER A 26 -1.28 -11.30 0.35
N THR A 27 -2.56 -11.01 0.18
CA THR A 27 -3.12 -10.41 -1.04
C THR A 27 -3.74 -9.04 -0.77
N GLU A 28 -3.30 -8.36 0.29
CA GLU A 28 -3.80 -7.03 0.62
C GLU A 28 -3.21 -5.98 -0.32
N LEU A 29 -4.01 -4.99 -0.69
CA LEU A 29 -3.56 -3.86 -1.48
C LEU A 29 -2.48 -3.08 -0.72
N LEU A 30 -1.30 -2.97 -1.31
CA LEU A 30 -0.16 -2.26 -0.71
C LEU A 30 -0.26 -0.74 -0.91
N ILE A 31 -1.01 -0.29 -1.91
CA ILE A 31 -1.26 1.12 -2.19
C ILE A 31 -2.53 1.57 -1.46
N ARG A 32 -2.45 2.74 -0.79
CA ARG A 32 -3.58 3.30 -0.04
C ARG A 32 -4.72 3.71 -0.99
N LYS A 33 -5.96 3.37 -0.62
CA LYS A 33 -7.16 3.58 -1.45
C LYS A 33 -7.42 5.04 -1.83
N LEU A 34 -7.34 5.98 -0.87
CA LEU A 34 -7.68 7.39 -1.14
C LEU A 34 -6.70 8.08 -2.11
N PRO A 35 -5.37 7.99 -1.92
CA PRO A 35 -4.41 8.50 -2.92
C PRO A 35 -4.60 7.86 -4.29
N PHE A 36 -4.80 6.54 -4.37
CA PHE A 36 -5.04 5.85 -5.64
C PHE A 36 -6.31 6.36 -6.34
N GLN A 37 -7.41 6.51 -5.60
CA GLN A 37 -8.66 7.06 -6.11
C GLN A 37 -8.50 8.51 -6.63
N ARG A 38 -7.69 9.34 -5.96
CA ARG A 38 -7.42 10.71 -6.42
C ARG A 38 -6.66 10.71 -7.74
N LEU A 39 -5.64 9.87 -7.86
CA LEU A 39 -4.86 9.71 -9.10
C LEU A 39 -5.73 9.24 -10.27
N VAL A 40 -6.62 8.26 -10.04
CA VAL A 40 -7.57 7.81 -11.07
C VAL A 40 -8.45 8.96 -11.57
N ARG A 41 -8.92 9.82 -10.67
CA ARG A 41 -9.76 10.97 -11.03
C ARG A 41 -9.00 12.07 -11.73
N GLU A 42 -7.78 12.34 -11.30
CA GLU A 42 -6.87 13.31 -11.94
C GLU A 42 -6.63 12.93 -13.40
N ILE A 43 -6.20 11.68 -13.67
CA ILE A 43 -5.97 11.19 -15.03
C ILE A 43 -7.27 11.21 -15.86
N ALA A 44 -8.39 10.79 -15.28
CA ALA A 44 -9.66 10.74 -16.01
C ALA A 44 -10.18 12.14 -16.40
N GLN A 45 -9.85 13.16 -15.61
CA GLN A 45 -10.26 14.54 -15.86
C GLN A 45 -9.65 15.09 -17.15
N ASP A 46 -8.45 14.63 -17.53
CA ASP A 46 -7.79 15.01 -18.79
C ASP A 46 -8.52 14.49 -20.03
N PHE A 47 -9.31 13.42 -19.90
CA PHE A 47 -10.08 12.84 -20.99
C PHE A 47 -11.50 13.36 -21.06
N LYS A 48 -12.17 13.47 -19.90
CA LYS A 48 -13.55 13.97 -19.81
C LYS A 48 -13.83 14.49 -18.41
N THR A 49 -14.32 15.72 -18.34
CA THR A 49 -14.77 16.33 -17.09
C THR A 49 -16.02 15.64 -16.56
N ASP A 50 -16.21 15.69 -15.23
CA ASP A 50 -17.42 15.21 -14.53
C ASP A 50 -17.72 13.71 -14.62
N LEU A 51 -16.69 12.89 -14.91
CA LEU A 51 -16.81 11.44 -14.85
C LEU A 51 -17.07 10.92 -13.43
N ARG A 52 -18.05 10.02 -13.31
CA ARG A 52 -18.34 9.29 -12.07
C ARG A 52 -17.85 7.87 -12.18
N PHE A 53 -17.22 7.39 -11.11
CA PHE A 53 -16.72 6.03 -11.00
C PHE A 53 -17.57 5.23 -10.03
N GLN A 54 -17.90 4.00 -10.41
CA GLN A 54 -18.37 2.99 -9.46
C GLN A 54 -17.23 2.64 -8.49
N SER A 55 -17.57 2.32 -7.24
CA SER A 55 -16.57 1.91 -6.25
C SER A 55 -15.83 0.63 -6.68
N SER A 56 -16.55 -0.33 -7.26
CA SER A 56 -15.98 -1.56 -7.83
C SER A 56 -15.02 -1.29 -8.97
N ALA A 57 -15.28 -0.29 -9.82
CA ALA A 57 -14.40 0.06 -10.94
C ALA A 57 -13.05 0.60 -10.45
N VAL A 58 -13.05 1.47 -9.44
CA VAL A 58 -11.79 1.98 -8.85
C VAL A 58 -10.99 0.84 -8.19
N MET A 59 -11.67 -0.11 -7.54
CA MET A 59 -11.02 -1.29 -6.99
C MET A 59 -10.43 -2.18 -8.09
N ALA A 60 -11.19 -2.43 -9.17
CA ALA A 60 -10.71 -3.25 -10.30
C ALA A 60 -9.47 -2.65 -10.96
N LEU A 61 -9.40 -1.32 -11.10
CA LEU A 61 -8.22 -0.63 -11.60
C LEU A 61 -6.99 -0.79 -10.71
N GLN A 62 -7.18 -1.05 -9.41
CA GLN A 62 -6.07 -1.25 -8.47
C GLN A 62 -5.61 -2.71 -8.39
N GLU A 63 -6.49 -3.65 -8.70
CA GLU A 63 -6.20 -5.10 -8.69
C GLU A 63 -5.55 -5.58 -10.00
N ALA A 64 -5.81 -4.90 -11.13
CA ALA A 64 -5.28 -5.21 -12.45
C ALA A 64 -3.81 -4.81 -12.62
#